data_AF-A0A858ASW2-F1
#
_entry.id   AF-A0A858ASW2-F1
#
_cell.length_a   1.000
_cell.length_b   1.000
_cell.length_c   1.000
_cell.angle_alpha   90.00
_cell.angle_beta   90.00
_cell.angle_gamma   90.00
#
_symmetry.space_group_name_H-M   'P 1'
#
loop_
_entity.id
_entity.type
_entity.pdbx_description
1 polymer ?
#
loop_
_entity_poly.entity_id
_entity_poly.type
_entity_poly.pdbx_seq_one_letter_code
_entity_poly.pdbx_strand_id
1 'polypeptide(L)'
;MYYAIGISIFILVLVSGLGLTIGLVFRFKKPKKVLKQVTNQPFFINEEHNKEKWWISKDGSFEKKWMEVQDYDFKIRYFDYEENFSEGFLNSKFVRTKIFLYEIMDIKTVNKTIDRIKLYTTCLENIWWKKYKILLTTSFNEMPQITQAPVYFFYKYYLKFISKLRKIMVSYLCEYIIPNVIITELSQDKYKKYKINISNDPKKNILFAFEQVAQEADDYSTLIHEEFNKELREKGPEWSVDYSSKDALTLFLPEEIVKKNMLRKKIVLLSKKYKIPFNGNIEEGVKNLETYLNSVEQDKINSIKQLVTTYKEEVNG
;
A
#
# COMPACT_ATOMS: atom_id res chain seq x y z
N MET A 1 27.91 -12.60 -68.78
CA MET A 1 26.84 -13.24 -67.99
C MET A 1 27.23 -13.40 -66.51
N TYR A 2 28.39 -13.99 -66.20
CA TYR A 2 28.88 -14.14 -64.80
C TYR A 2 29.01 -12.82 -64.02
N TYR A 3 29.49 -11.75 -64.66
CA TYR A 3 29.60 -10.43 -64.02
C TYR A 3 28.25 -9.84 -63.61
N ALA A 4 27.19 -10.02 -64.42
CA ALA A 4 25.85 -9.52 -64.10
C ALA A 4 25.22 -10.29 -62.93
N ILE A 5 25.49 -11.59 -62.82
CA ILE A 5 25.06 -12.42 -61.69
C ILE A 5 25.78 -12.01 -60.41
N GLY A 6 27.10 -11.78 -60.47
CA GLY A 6 27.89 -11.31 -59.33
C GLY A 6 27.43 -9.95 -58.80
N ILE A 7 27.16 -8.98 -59.69
CA ILE A 7 26.65 -7.66 -59.31
C ILE A 7 25.26 -7.78 -58.67
N SER A 8 24.39 -8.63 -59.20
CA SER A 8 23.04 -8.83 -58.66
C SER A 8 23.08 -9.43 -57.25
N ILE A 9 23.96 -10.40 -56.99
CA ILE A 9 24.16 -10.99 -55.66
C ILE A 9 24.71 -9.93 -54.68
N PHE A 10 25.67 -9.11 -55.12
CA PHE A 10 26.26 -8.07 -54.28
C PHE A 10 25.24 -7.00 -53.86
N ILE A 11 24.37 -6.55 -54.78
CA ILE A 11 23.28 -5.61 -54.48
C ILE A 11 22.31 -6.24 -53.47
N LEU A 12 21.98 -7.52 -53.63
CA LEU A 12 21.05 -8.22 -52.75
C LEU A 12 21.60 -8.34 -51.32
N VAL A 13 22.91 -8.60 -51.17
CA VAL A 13 23.62 -8.60 -49.87
C VAL A 13 23.64 -7.20 -49.25
N LEU A 14 23.88 -6.14 -50.05
CA LEU A 14 23.85 -4.76 -49.56
C LEU A 14 22.47 -4.35 -49.05
N VAL A 15 21.40 -4.66 -49.80
CA VAL A 15 20.03 -4.32 -49.43
C VAL A 15 19.60 -5.08 -48.17
N SER A 16 19.93 -6.36 -48.06
CA SER A 16 19.63 -7.16 -46.88
C SER A 16 20.44 -6.72 -45.64
N GLY A 17 21.71 -6.34 -45.81
CA GLY A 17 22.53 -5.74 -44.74
C GLY A 17 22.00 -4.39 -44.24
N LEU A 18 21.54 -3.52 -45.16
CA LEU A 18 20.89 -2.25 -44.82
C LEU A 18 19.55 -2.47 -44.09
N GLY A 19 18.75 -3.44 -44.53
CA GLY A 19 17.51 -3.81 -43.84
C GLY A 19 17.73 -4.27 -42.40
N LEU A 20 18.78 -5.08 -42.17
CA LEU A 20 19.14 -5.55 -40.83
C LEU A 20 19.63 -4.43 -39.92
N THR A 21 20.46 -3.52 -40.41
CA THR A 21 20.99 -2.40 -39.62
C THR A 21 19.90 -1.38 -39.26
N ILE A 22 19.03 -1.03 -40.22
CA ILE A 22 17.85 -0.18 -39.98
C ILE A 22 16.91 -0.87 -38.97
N GLY A 23 16.64 -2.16 -39.15
CA GLY A 23 15.82 -2.96 -38.23
C GLY A 23 16.37 -2.96 -36.80
N LEU A 24 17.69 -3.08 -36.63
CA LEU A 24 18.36 -2.99 -35.33
C LEU A 24 18.23 -1.59 -34.71
N VAL A 25 18.50 -0.53 -35.46
CA VAL A 25 18.41 0.87 -34.98
C VAL A 25 16.99 1.21 -34.51
N PHE A 26 15.96 0.79 -35.25
CA PHE A 26 14.56 0.98 -34.84
C PHE A 26 14.17 0.12 -33.63
N ARG A 27 14.77 -1.07 -33.44
CA ARG A 27 14.55 -1.91 -32.26
C ARG A 27 15.12 -1.28 -30.98
N PHE A 28 16.23 -0.54 -31.09
CA PHE A 28 16.91 0.07 -29.95
C PHE A 28 16.39 1.47 -29.57
N LYS A 29 15.85 2.24 -30.52
CA LYS A 29 15.20 3.52 -30.22
C LYS A 29 13.72 3.35 -29.91
N LYS A 30 13.40 2.65 -28.81
CA LYS A 30 12.07 2.86 -28.21
C LYS A 30 11.99 4.32 -27.78
N PRO A 31 11.00 5.11 -28.22
CA PRO A 31 10.83 6.46 -27.72
C PRO A 31 10.69 6.36 -26.20
N LYS A 32 11.55 7.08 -25.48
CA LYS A 32 11.47 7.19 -24.02
C LYS A 32 10.08 7.77 -23.75
N LYS A 33 9.14 6.94 -23.24
CA LYS A 33 7.77 7.40 -22.95
C LYS A 33 7.91 8.61 -22.03
N VAL A 34 7.43 9.76 -22.48
CA VAL A 34 7.41 10.97 -21.66
C VAL A 34 6.54 10.66 -20.44
N LEU A 35 7.11 10.77 -19.25
CA LEU A 35 6.38 10.51 -18.00
C LEU A 35 5.30 11.59 -17.85
N LYS A 36 4.07 11.18 -17.58
CA LYS A 36 2.97 12.11 -17.35
C LYS A 36 3.06 12.64 -15.92
N GLN A 37 3.28 13.94 -15.75
CA GLN A 37 3.28 14.61 -14.45
C GLN A 37 1.86 15.13 -14.13
N VAL A 38 1.39 14.91 -12.91
CA VAL A 38 0.02 15.29 -12.48
C VAL A 38 -0.02 16.69 -11.85
N THR A 39 1.09 17.13 -11.26
CA THR A 39 1.22 18.41 -10.55
C THR A 39 2.55 19.08 -10.88
N ASN A 40 2.86 20.24 -10.30
CA ASN A 40 4.19 20.85 -10.41
C ASN A 40 5.28 20.10 -9.59
N GLN A 41 4.89 19.22 -8.68
CA GLN A 41 5.83 18.46 -7.86
C GLN A 41 6.55 17.39 -8.71
N PRO A 42 7.89 17.29 -8.66
CA PRO A 42 8.67 16.46 -9.58
C PRO A 42 8.47 14.95 -9.37
N PHE A 43 7.95 14.54 -8.21
CA PHE A 43 7.73 13.14 -7.86
C PHE A 43 6.35 12.59 -8.23
N PHE A 44 5.35 13.45 -8.54
CA PHE A 44 4.03 12.98 -8.98
C PHE A 44 3.99 12.73 -10.49
N ILE A 45 4.78 11.75 -10.92
CA ILE A 45 4.92 11.30 -12.31
C ILE A 45 4.36 9.89 -12.50
N ASN A 46 3.95 9.51 -13.71
CA ASN A 46 3.52 8.14 -14.00
C ASN A 46 4.73 7.23 -14.28
N GLU A 47 5.39 6.78 -13.23
CA GLU A 47 6.50 5.80 -13.27
C GLU A 47 6.16 4.58 -12.43
N GLU A 48 6.28 3.38 -13.01
CA GLU A 48 5.91 2.13 -12.34
C GLU A 48 7.11 1.49 -11.62
N HIS A 49 6.91 1.09 -10.36
CA HIS A 49 7.94 0.46 -9.52
C HIS A 49 7.64 -1.03 -9.21
N ASN A 50 6.97 -1.74 -10.13
CA ASN A 50 6.44 -3.11 -9.90
C ASN A 50 7.49 -4.17 -9.50
N LYS A 51 8.78 -3.94 -9.77
CA LYS A 51 9.87 -4.87 -9.45
C LYS A 51 10.63 -4.49 -8.18
N GLU A 52 10.40 -3.30 -7.65
CA GLU A 52 11.16 -2.78 -6.53
C GLU A 52 10.54 -3.22 -5.21
N LYS A 53 11.40 -3.47 -4.23
CA LYS A 53 10.97 -3.69 -2.85
C LYS A 53 10.74 -2.33 -2.21
N TRP A 54 9.56 -2.15 -1.62
CA TRP A 54 9.18 -0.87 -1.01
C TRP A 54 9.91 -0.64 0.30
N TRP A 55 10.28 -1.71 1.02
CA TRP A 55 11.01 -1.65 2.27
C TRP A 55 12.50 -1.29 2.07
N ILE A 56 13.11 -0.75 3.12
CA ILE A 56 14.49 -0.23 3.08
C ILE A 56 15.49 -1.32 3.46
N SER A 57 15.14 -2.18 4.40
CA SER A 57 16.03 -3.24 4.86
C SER A 57 16.22 -4.35 3.83
N LYS A 58 17.36 -5.05 3.88
CA LYS A 58 17.69 -6.10 2.88
C LYS A 58 16.69 -7.27 2.93
N ASP A 59 16.31 -7.70 4.13
CA ASP A 59 15.41 -8.84 4.38
C ASP A 59 13.93 -8.42 4.51
N GLY A 60 13.66 -7.15 4.83
CA GLY A 60 12.31 -6.62 5.00
C GLY A 60 11.59 -7.17 6.23
N SER A 61 12.30 -7.72 7.22
CA SER A 61 11.66 -8.51 8.29
C SER A 61 10.73 -7.67 9.17
N PHE A 62 11.17 -6.48 9.57
CA PHE A 62 10.35 -5.52 10.32
C PHE A 62 9.20 -4.97 9.48
N GLU A 63 9.47 -4.62 8.22
CA GLU A 63 8.49 -4.04 7.30
C GLU A 63 7.39 -5.02 6.91
N LYS A 64 7.72 -6.31 6.72
CA LYS A 64 6.73 -7.36 6.46
C LYS A 64 5.80 -7.55 7.65
N LYS A 65 6.34 -7.61 8.87
CA LYS A 65 5.54 -7.71 10.10
C LYS A 65 4.70 -6.46 10.33
N TRP A 66 5.23 -5.29 10.00
CA TRP A 66 4.47 -4.03 10.02
C TRP A 66 3.35 -4.02 8.99
N MET A 67 3.52 -4.59 7.80
CA MET A 67 2.44 -4.71 6.83
C MET A 67 1.27 -5.51 7.41
N GLU A 68 1.53 -6.67 8.02
CA GLU A 68 0.51 -7.60 8.56
C GLU A 68 -0.52 -6.96 9.51
N VAL A 69 -0.20 -5.82 10.10
CA VAL A 69 -1.02 -5.14 11.13
C VAL A 69 -1.76 -3.92 10.63
N GLN A 70 -1.47 -3.47 9.41
CA GLN A 70 -2.12 -2.28 8.84
C GLN A 70 -3.63 -2.53 8.67
N ASP A 71 -4.40 -1.45 8.75
CA ASP A 71 -5.76 -1.45 8.23
C ASP A 71 -5.70 -1.54 6.71
N TYR A 72 -6.57 -2.38 6.15
CA TYR A 72 -6.57 -2.67 4.72
C TYR A 72 -7.87 -2.28 4.04
N ASP A 73 -8.99 -2.27 4.75
CA ASP A 73 -10.29 -1.93 4.18
C ASP A 73 -10.60 -0.45 4.43
N PHE A 74 -10.86 0.29 3.35
CA PHE A 74 -11.12 1.73 3.40
C PHE A 74 -12.38 2.07 2.63
N LYS A 75 -13.27 2.85 3.25
CA LYS A 75 -14.52 3.30 2.64
C LYS A 75 -14.26 4.29 1.51
N ILE A 76 -14.89 4.08 0.36
CA ILE A 76 -14.84 5.01 -0.76
C ILE A 76 -15.90 6.10 -0.57
N ARG A 77 -15.52 7.37 -0.60
CA ARG A 77 -16.48 8.47 -0.37
C ARG A 77 -17.55 8.50 -1.46
N TYR A 78 -18.77 8.88 -1.05
CA TYR A 78 -20.00 8.93 -1.85
C TYR A 78 -20.58 7.57 -2.28
N PHE A 79 -19.80 6.50 -2.20
CA PHE A 79 -20.21 5.18 -2.62
C PHE A 79 -20.25 4.24 -1.42
N ASP A 80 -21.25 3.37 -1.36
CA ASP A 80 -21.45 2.49 -0.20
C ASP A 80 -20.65 1.18 -0.36
N TYR A 81 -19.34 1.31 -0.56
CA TYR A 81 -18.43 0.18 -0.60
C TYR A 81 -17.06 0.53 -0.03
N GLU A 82 -16.29 -0.50 0.28
CA GLU A 82 -14.91 -0.41 0.75
C GLU A 82 -13.96 -1.03 -0.26
N GLU A 83 -12.71 -0.56 -0.29
CA GLU A 83 -11.65 -1.12 -1.10
C GLU A 83 -10.50 -1.64 -0.22
N ASN A 84 -9.88 -2.74 -0.65
CA ASN A 84 -8.86 -3.42 0.13
C ASN A 84 -7.44 -3.10 -0.40
N PHE A 85 -6.63 -2.43 0.42
CA PHE A 85 -5.24 -2.07 0.15
C PHE A 85 -4.27 -2.98 0.93
N SER A 86 -4.35 -4.30 0.76
CA SER A 86 -3.42 -5.23 1.43
C SER A 86 -2.16 -5.57 0.64
N GLU A 87 -2.04 -5.10 -0.60
CA GLU A 87 -0.93 -5.47 -1.47
C GLU A 87 0.07 -4.31 -1.66
N GLY A 88 1.35 -4.59 -1.41
CA GLY A 88 2.40 -3.58 -1.61
C GLY A 88 2.22 -2.32 -0.75
N PHE A 89 2.74 -1.18 -1.20
CA PHE A 89 2.74 0.06 -0.43
C PHE A 89 1.45 0.89 -0.58
N LEU A 90 0.83 0.90 -1.77
CA LEU A 90 -0.44 1.59 -2.02
C LEU A 90 -1.38 0.82 -2.97
N ASN A 91 -1.13 -0.47 -3.23
CA ASN A 91 -1.89 -1.20 -4.24
C ASN A 91 -3.08 -1.96 -3.63
N SER A 92 -4.19 -1.97 -4.38
CA SER A 92 -5.45 -2.63 -4.00
C SER A 92 -5.94 -3.66 -5.04
N LYS A 93 -5.32 -3.73 -6.23
CA LYS A 93 -5.88 -4.40 -7.44
C LYS A 93 -7.27 -3.90 -7.89
N PHE A 94 -7.94 -3.05 -7.11
CA PHE A 94 -9.24 -2.44 -7.39
C PHE A 94 -10.35 -3.46 -7.68
N VAL A 95 -10.38 -4.57 -6.94
CA VAL A 95 -11.34 -5.67 -7.19
C VAL A 95 -12.75 -5.21 -6.83
N ARG A 96 -12.95 -4.63 -5.64
CA ARG A 96 -14.27 -4.19 -5.18
C ARG A 96 -14.75 -2.97 -5.96
N THR A 97 -13.85 -2.06 -6.29
CA THR A 97 -14.13 -0.94 -7.20
C THR A 97 -14.63 -1.44 -8.56
N LYS A 98 -14.00 -2.45 -9.16
CA LYS A 98 -14.47 -3.02 -10.45
C LYS A 98 -15.88 -3.57 -10.35
N ILE A 99 -16.17 -4.35 -9.31
CA ILE A 99 -17.50 -4.94 -9.08
C ILE A 99 -18.54 -3.82 -9.02
N PHE A 100 -18.30 -2.80 -8.19
CA PHE A 100 -19.17 -1.63 -8.09
C PHE A 100 -19.37 -0.94 -9.44
N LEU A 101 -18.31 -0.71 -10.22
CA LEU A 101 -18.42 -0.01 -11.50
C LEU A 101 -19.22 -0.80 -12.55
N TYR A 102 -19.14 -2.14 -12.56
CA TYR A 102 -19.94 -2.97 -13.48
C TYR A 102 -21.45 -2.85 -13.23
N GLU A 103 -21.88 -2.45 -12.03
CA GLU A 103 -23.30 -2.23 -11.72
C GLU A 103 -23.85 -0.92 -12.29
N ILE A 104 -22.97 0.03 -12.62
CA ILE A 104 -23.37 1.39 -12.98
C ILE A 104 -22.88 1.84 -14.36
N MET A 105 -21.98 1.11 -15.01
CA MET A 105 -21.30 1.51 -16.24
C MET A 105 -21.02 0.32 -17.16
N ASP A 106 -20.82 0.57 -18.46
CA ASP A 106 -20.40 -0.46 -19.41
C ASP A 106 -18.92 -0.87 -19.24
N ILE A 107 -18.58 -2.07 -19.72
CA ILE A 107 -17.26 -2.68 -19.56
C ILE A 107 -16.12 -1.78 -20.06
N LYS A 108 -16.30 -1.06 -21.17
CA LYS A 108 -15.26 -0.20 -21.75
C LYS A 108 -14.99 0.98 -20.83
N THR A 109 -16.05 1.59 -20.30
CA THR A 109 -15.95 2.71 -19.36
C THR A 109 -15.39 2.27 -18.00
N VAL A 110 -15.74 1.08 -17.52
CA VAL A 110 -15.14 0.47 -16.32
C VAL A 110 -13.63 0.34 -16.47
N ASN A 111 -13.16 -0.27 -17.57
CA ASN A 111 -11.72 -0.45 -17.80
C ASN A 111 -10.97 0.89 -17.87
N LYS A 112 -11.53 1.87 -18.59
CA LYS A 112 -10.97 3.23 -18.67
C LYS A 112 -10.88 3.90 -17.29
N THR A 113 -11.91 3.76 -16.46
CA THR A 113 -11.97 4.32 -15.10
C THR A 113 -10.91 3.69 -14.21
N ILE A 114 -10.81 2.37 -14.23
CA ILE A 114 -9.80 1.63 -13.46
C ILE A 114 -8.37 1.98 -13.90
N ASP A 115 -8.11 2.10 -15.20
CA ASP A 115 -6.79 2.45 -15.69
C ASP A 115 -6.37 3.86 -15.26
N ARG A 116 -7.33 4.80 -15.19
CA ARG A 116 -7.08 6.13 -14.61
C ARG A 116 -6.82 6.08 -13.11
N ILE A 117 -7.60 5.31 -12.35
CA ILE A 117 -7.39 5.12 -10.92
C ILE A 117 -6.00 4.54 -10.66
N LYS A 118 -5.60 3.50 -11.41
CA LYS A 118 -4.25 2.93 -11.33
C LYS A 118 -3.18 3.96 -11.64
N LEU A 119 -3.33 4.75 -12.70
CA LEU A 119 -2.38 5.82 -13.04
C LEU A 119 -2.20 6.79 -11.88
N TYR A 120 -3.29 7.30 -11.30
CA TYR A 120 -3.20 8.22 -10.18
C TYR A 120 -2.62 7.56 -8.93
N THR A 121 -2.92 6.30 -8.69
CA THR A 121 -2.33 5.52 -7.59
C THR A 121 -0.81 5.40 -7.77
N THR A 122 -0.35 5.04 -8.97
CA THR A 122 1.07 4.99 -9.31
C THR A 122 1.74 6.35 -9.13
N CYS A 123 1.10 7.43 -9.61
CA CYS A 123 1.62 8.78 -9.39
C CYS A 123 1.74 9.10 -7.90
N LEU A 124 0.74 8.75 -7.09
CA LEU A 124 0.75 9.03 -5.65
C LEU A 124 1.87 8.24 -4.96
N GLU A 125 2.01 6.96 -5.28
CA GLU A 125 3.04 6.08 -4.73
C GLU A 125 4.45 6.58 -5.03
N ASN A 126 4.66 7.36 -6.09
CA ASN A 126 5.97 7.90 -6.42
C ASN A 126 6.51 8.94 -5.44
N ILE A 127 5.67 9.51 -4.55
CA ILE A 127 6.20 10.28 -3.41
C ILE A 127 7.06 9.40 -2.49
N TRP A 128 6.69 8.13 -2.32
CA TRP A 128 7.51 7.17 -1.58
C TRP A 128 8.80 6.88 -2.33
N TRP A 129 8.70 6.43 -3.59
CA TRP A 129 9.85 5.95 -4.35
C TRP A 129 10.87 7.04 -4.69
N LYS A 130 10.41 8.24 -5.04
CA LYS A 130 11.27 9.33 -5.54
C LYS A 130 11.75 10.28 -4.45
N LYS A 131 11.10 10.31 -3.29
CA LYS A 131 11.47 11.21 -2.19
C LYS A 131 11.81 10.42 -0.93
N TYR A 132 10.82 9.83 -0.29
CA TYR A 132 10.99 9.34 1.08
C TYR A 132 11.83 8.09 1.22
N LYS A 133 11.71 7.14 0.28
CA LYS A 133 12.54 5.94 0.28
C LYS A 133 14.02 6.29 0.19
N ILE A 134 14.38 7.28 -0.62
CA ILE A 134 15.76 7.76 -0.76
C ILE A 134 16.23 8.35 0.58
N LEU A 135 15.48 9.31 1.13
CA LEU A 135 15.82 9.96 2.41
C LEU A 135 16.01 8.95 3.54
N LEU A 136 15.09 8.01 3.67
CA LEU A 136 15.13 7.02 4.74
C LEU A 136 16.19 5.94 4.51
N THR A 137 16.53 5.62 3.26
CA THR A 137 17.67 4.74 2.96
C THR A 137 18.99 5.40 3.38
N THR A 138 19.14 6.70 3.11
CA THR A 138 20.29 7.48 3.59
C THR A 138 20.34 7.47 5.12
N SER A 139 19.23 7.80 5.78
CA SER A 139 19.12 7.80 7.24
C SER A 139 19.44 6.43 7.85
N PHE A 140 18.98 5.33 7.25
CA PHE A 140 19.28 3.97 7.69
C PHE A 140 20.79 3.69 7.71
N ASN A 141 21.50 4.11 6.65
CA ASN A 141 22.93 3.88 6.50
C ASN A 141 23.78 4.78 7.43
N GLU A 142 23.30 5.98 7.74
CA GLU A 142 23.99 6.94 8.61
C GLU A 142 23.75 6.66 10.11
N MET A 143 22.64 5.98 10.46
CA MET A 143 22.24 5.74 11.85
C MET A 143 23.33 5.18 12.77
N PRO A 144 24.16 4.19 12.35
CA PRO A 144 25.24 3.66 13.19
C PRO A 144 26.33 4.68 13.56
N GLN A 145 26.43 5.79 12.83
CA GLN A 145 27.37 6.87 13.11
C GLN A 145 26.83 7.86 14.15
N ILE A 146 25.52 7.81 14.43
CA ILE A 146 24.79 8.79 15.24
C ILE A 146 24.46 8.21 16.63
N THR A 147 24.30 6.89 16.76
CA THR A 147 23.91 6.23 18.02
C THR A 147 24.39 4.78 18.11
N GLN A 148 24.62 4.30 19.33
CA GLN A 148 24.89 2.89 19.65
C GLN A 148 23.63 2.00 19.58
N ALA A 149 22.43 2.57 19.40
CA ALA A 149 21.17 1.85 19.23
C ALA A 149 20.51 2.08 17.85
N PRO A 150 21.20 1.84 16.72
CA PRO A 150 20.74 2.27 15.40
C PRO A 150 19.43 1.59 14.96
N VAL A 151 19.26 0.31 15.28
CA VAL A 151 18.02 -0.44 14.97
C VAL A 151 16.84 0.19 15.70
N TYR A 152 17.00 0.51 16.98
CA TYR A 152 15.93 1.10 17.78
C TYR A 152 15.46 2.44 17.21
N PHE A 153 16.42 3.34 17.03
CA PHE A 153 16.13 4.68 16.57
C PHE A 153 15.58 4.66 15.14
N PHE A 154 16.19 3.92 14.22
CA PHE A 154 15.69 3.88 12.85
C PHE A 154 14.27 3.31 12.77
N TYR A 155 14.03 2.08 13.24
CA TYR A 155 12.76 1.41 12.99
C TYR A 155 11.58 2.04 13.74
N LYS A 156 11.80 2.60 14.94
CA LYS A 156 10.75 3.30 15.68
C LYS A 156 10.14 4.45 14.85
N TYR A 157 10.99 5.33 14.32
CA TYR A 157 10.54 6.50 13.56
C TYR A 157 10.20 6.18 12.12
N TYR A 158 10.93 5.26 11.50
CA TYR A 158 10.64 4.77 10.16
C TYR A 158 9.24 4.15 10.08
N LEU A 159 8.91 3.20 10.97
CA LEU A 159 7.60 2.53 10.97
C LEU A 159 6.47 3.51 11.29
N LYS A 160 6.70 4.47 12.20
CA LYS A 160 5.76 5.55 12.50
C LYS A 160 5.50 6.43 11.25
N PHE A 161 6.57 6.82 10.55
CA PHE A 161 6.50 7.59 9.31
C PHE A 161 5.69 6.88 8.22
N ILE A 162 6.05 5.64 7.87
CA ILE A 162 5.38 4.92 6.77
C ILE A 162 3.91 4.60 7.08
N SER A 163 3.56 4.39 8.36
CA SER A 163 2.16 4.21 8.80
C SER A 163 1.32 5.42 8.45
N LYS A 164 1.80 6.60 8.84
CA LYS A 164 1.07 7.85 8.58
C LYS A 164 1.07 8.18 7.09
N LEU A 165 2.20 8.05 6.40
CA LEU A 165 2.29 8.30 4.96
C LEU A 165 1.31 7.43 4.17
N ARG A 166 1.27 6.12 4.44
CA ARG A 166 0.31 5.20 3.82
C ARG A 166 -1.12 5.64 4.11
N LYS A 167 -1.43 5.97 5.36
CA LYS A 167 -2.78 6.43 5.75
C LYS A 167 -3.19 7.71 5.02
N ILE A 168 -2.31 8.71 4.95
CA ILE A 168 -2.54 9.97 4.21
C ILE A 168 -2.88 9.63 2.75
N MET A 169 -2.01 8.88 2.08
CA MET A 169 -2.19 8.52 0.68
C MET A 169 -3.50 7.76 0.42
N VAL A 170 -3.79 6.71 1.20
CA VAL A 170 -5.01 5.91 1.04
C VAL A 170 -6.26 6.74 1.31
N SER A 171 -6.24 7.61 2.33
CA SER A 171 -7.38 8.47 2.66
C SER A 171 -7.69 9.43 1.51
N TYR A 172 -6.68 10.13 0.98
CA TYR A 172 -6.87 11.00 -0.18
C TYR A 172 -7.27 10.25 -1.44
N LEU A 173 -6.77 9.02 -1.63
CA LEU A 173 -7.18 8.16 -2.73
C LEU A 173 -8.67 7.78 -2.63
N CYS A 174 -9.14 7.41 -1.44
CA CYS A 174 -10.51 6.96 -1.20
C CYS A 174 -11.53 8.10 -1.09
N GLU A 175 -11.11 9.26 -0.60
CA GLU A 175 -11.98 10.42 -0.38
C GLU A 175 -12.09 11.35 -1.58
N TYR A 176 -11.00 11.46 -2.36
CA TYR A 176 -10.91 12.42 -3.45
C TYR A 176 -10.65 11.75 -4.78
N ILE A 177 -9.59 10.97 -4.93
CA ILE A 177 -9.16 10.52 -6.26
C ILE A 177 -10.14 9.52 -6.87
N ILE A 178 -10.36 8.37 -6.22
CA ILE A 178 -11.27 7.32 -6.72
C ILE A 178 -12.66 7.92 -6.99
N PRO A 179 -13.31 8.61 -6.04
CA PRO A 179 -14.65 9.09 -6.29
C PRO A 179 -14.72 10.09 -7.44
N ASN A 180 -13.79 11.03 -7.53
CA ASN A 180 -13.79 12.02 -8.60
C ASN A 180 -13.45 11.41 -9.96
N VAL A 181 -12.61 10.38 -10.04
CA VAL A 181 -12.37 9.65 -11.29
C VAL A 181 -13.65 8.96 -11.76
N ILE A 182 -14.39 8.31 -10.86
CA ILE A 182 -15.69 7.68 -11.18
C ILE A 182 -16.69 8.75 -11.65
N ILE A 183 -16.78 9.88 -10.96
CA ILE A 183 -17.66 11.01 -11.32
C ILE A 183 -17.37 11.52 -12.73
N THR A 184 -16.10 11.59 -13.17
CA THR A 184 -15.78 12.06 -14.53
C THR A 184 -16.35 11.21 -15.67
N GLU A 185 -16.73 9.98 -15.39
CA GLU A 185 -17.21 9.02 -16.39
C GLU A 185 -18.67 8.59 -16.13
N LEU A 186 -19.27 9.02 -15.02
CA LEU A 186 -20.65 8.71 -14.63
C LEU A 186 -21.66 9.53 -15.44
N SER A 187 -22.79 8.90 -15.78
CA SER A 187 -23.92 9.59 -16.41
C SER A 187 -24.69 10.46 -15.39
N GLN A 188 -25.27 11.57 -15.87
CA GLN A 188 -25.91 12.58 -15.01
C GLN A 188 -27.09 12.04 -14.17
N ASP A 189 -27.82 11.03 -14.66
CA ASP A 189 -28.92 10.38 -13.94
C ASP A 189 -28.46 9.74 -12.62
N LYS A 190 -27.21 9.28 -12.56
CA LYS A 190 -26.63 8.63 -11.38
C LYS A 190 -26.19 9.62 -10.30
N TYR A 191 -25.98 10.90 -10.63
CA TYR A 191 -25.55 11.91 -9.65
C TYR A 191 -26.59 12.12 -8.55
N LYS A 192 -27.88 12.12 -8.91
CA LYS A 192 -28.98 12.21 -7.95
C LYS A 192 -29.02 10.99 -7.02
N LYS A 193 -28.80 9.78 -7.55
CA LYS A 193 -28.79 8.53 -6.77
C LYS A 193 -27.76 8.57 -5.64
N TYR A 194 -26.55 9.08 -5.94
CA TYR A 194 -25.44 9.11 -4.98
C TYR A 194 -25.28 10.46 -4.26
N LYS A 195 -26.26 11.37 -4.39
CA LYS A 195 -26.23 12.72 -3.78
C LYS A 195 -24.92 13.49 -4.07
N ILE A 196 -24.40 13.35 -5.29
CA ILE A 196 -23.16 14.02 -5.72
C ILE A 196 -23.47 15.48 -6.04
N ASN A 197 -22.80 16.41 -5.35
CA ASN A 197 -22.88 17.83 -5.66
C ASN A 197 -21.84 18.20 -6.73
N ILE A 198 -22.30 18.65 -7.90
CA ILE A 198 -21.49 18.96 -9.08
C ILE A 198 -20.76 20.31 -8.95
N SER A 199 -20.96 21.07 -7.86
CA SER A 199 -20.35 22.40 -7.71
C SER A 199 -18.82 22.40 -7.80
N ASN A 200 -18.16 21.27 -7.58
CA ASN A 200 -16.71 21.15 -7.57
C ASN A 200 -16.20 20.36 -8.78
N ASP A 201 -15.27 20.95 -9.54
CA ASP A 201 -14.60 20.31 -10.69
C ASP A 201 -13.82 19.05 -10.23
N PRO A 202 -14.17 17.85 -10.73
CA PRO A 202 -13.48 16.61 -10.35
C PRO A 202 -11.97 16.65 -10.58
N LYS A 203 -11.50 17.34 -11.62
CA LYS A 203 -10.05 17.44 -11.89
C LYS A 203 -9.35 18.30 -10.85
N LYS A 204 -9.99 19.37 -10.38
CA LYS A 204 -9.45 20.22 -9.30
C LYS A 204 -9.39 19.45 -7.98
N ASN A 205 -10.40 18.64 -7.67
CA ASN A 205 -10.39 17.80 -6.47
C ASN A 205 -9.27 16.74 -6.51
N ILE A 206 -9.00 16.15 -7.69
CA ILE A 206 -7.87 15.22 -7.85
C ILE A 206 -6.55 15.96 -7.65
N LEU A 207 -6.35 17.13 -8.27
CA LEU A 207 -5.13 17.93 -8.11
C LEU A 207 -4.92 18.33 -6.64
N PHE A 208 -5.96 18.83 -5.99
CA PHE A 208 -5.96 19.16 -4.57
C PHE A 208 -5.48 17.96 -3.73
N ALA A 209 -5.97 16.75 -4.01
CA ALA A 209 -5.56 15.56 -3.27
C ALA A 209 -4.05 15.29 -3.38
N PHE A 210 -3.45 15.46 -4.56
CA PHE A 210 -2.00 15.33 -4.71
C PHE A 210 -1.24 16.40 -3.92
N GLU A 211 -1.67 17.66 -4.01
CA GLU A 211 -1.03 18.77 -3.29
C GLU A 211 -1.11 18.59 -1.78
N GLN A 212 -2.26 18.16 -1.25
CA GLN A 212 -2.40 17.88 0.18
C GLN A 212 -1.56 16.69 0.63
N VAL A 213 -1.48 15.61 -0.15
CA VAL A 213 -0.62 14.47 0.17
C VAL A 213 0.85 14.89 0.24
N ALA A 214 1.31 15.75 -0.67
CA ALA A 214 2.67 16.29 -0.60
C ALA A 214 2.88 17.13 0.66
N GLN A 215 1.97 18.06 0.95
CA GLN A 215 2.07 18.95 2.10
C GLN A 215 2.06 18.17 3.42
N GLU A 216 1.05 17.32 3.63
CA GLU A 216 0.93 16.55 4.88
C GLU A 216 2.07 15.55 5.08
N ALA A 217 2.59 14.97 4.00
CA ALA A 217 3.75 14.09 4.10
C ALA A 217 5.00 14.86 4.55
N ASP A 218 5.21 16.06 4.02
CA ASP A 218 6.37 16.92 4.34
C ASP A 218 6.29 17.43 5.78
N ASP A 219 5.11 17.88 6.21
CA ASP A 219 4.84 18.31 7.57
C ASP A 219 5.09 17.15 8.55
N TYR A 220 4.62 15.95 8.22
CA TYR A 220 4.84 14.79 9.06
C TYR A 220 6.29 14.31 9.08
N SER A 221 7.01 14.40 7.96
CA SER A 221 8.44 14.08 7.91
C SER A 221 9.24 15.00 8.83
N THR A 222 8.89 16.29 8.87
CA THR A 222 9.51 17.27 9.76
C THR A 222 9.24 16.92 11.21
N LEU A 223 7.98 16.67 11.56
CA LEU A 223 7.58 16.28 12.92
C LEU A 223 8.33 15.02 13.40
N ILE A 224 8.43 13.98 12.56
CA ILE A 224 9.13 12.74 12.93
C ILE A 224 10.62 12.98 13.14
N HIS A 225 11.25 13.84 12.34
CA HIS A 225 12.65 14.18 12.50
C HIS A 225 12.89 14.96 13.81
N GLU A 226 11.99 15.87 14.16
CA GLU A 226 12.05 16.60 15.44
C GLU A 226 11.90 15.67 16.64
N GLU A 227 10.93 14.74 16.60
CA GLU A 227 10.74 13.74 17.65
C GLU A 227 11.98 12.83 17.81
N PHE A 228 12.58 12.40 16.69
CA PHE A 228 13.82 11.63 16.68
C PHE A 228 14.96 12.38 17.35
N ASN A 229 15.22 13.61 16.93
CA ASN A 229 16.33 14.41 17.47
C ASN A 229 16.12 14.73 18.95
N LYS A 230 14.86 14.94 19.37
CA LYS A 230 14.53 15.15 20.77
C LYS A 230 14.90 13.92 21.61
N GLU A 231 14.45 12.73 21.24
CA GLU A 231 14.75 11.51 21.99
C GLU A 231 16.25 11.17 21.97
N LEU A 232 16.92 11.38 20.83
CA LEU A 232 18.36 11.17 20.72
C LEU A 232 19.14 12.08 21.69
N ARG A 233 18.76 13.35 21.80
CA ARG A 233 19.37 14.29 22.77
C ARG A 233 19.08 13.90 24.22
N GLU A 234 17.88 13.42 24.51
CA GLU A 234 17.49 13.02 25.87
C GLU A 234 18.21 11.75 26.34
N LYS A 235 18.44 10.79 25.43
CA LYS A 235 19.07 9.50 25.77
C LYS A 235 20.59 9.50 25.67
N GLY A 236 21.15 10.30 24.77
CA GLY A 236 22.57 10.30 24.46
C GLY A 236 22.94 9.29 23.36
N PRO A 237 23.94 9.59 22.51
CA PRO A 237 24.44 8.68 21.47
C PRO A 237 24.91 7.31 21.98
N GLU A 238 25.42 7.25 23.22
CA GLU A 238 25.94 6.07 23.89
C GLU A 238 24.86 5.13 24.45
N TRP A 239 23.60 5.56 24.45
CA TRP A 239 22.51 4.73 24.93
C TRP A 239 22.33 3.49 24.04
N SER A 240 22.20 2.32 24.67
CA SER A 240 22.08 1.03 24.01
C SER A 240 20.81 0.29 24.44
N VAL A 241 20.38 -0.65 23.60
CA VAL A 241 19.23 -1.53 23.88
C VAL A 241 19.72 -2.95 23.95
N ASP A 242 19.39 -3.63 25.04
CA ASP A 242 19.53 -5.08 25.10
C ASP A 242 18.35 -5.75 24.38
N TYR A 243 18.64 -6.32 23.22
CA TYR A 243 17.66 -7.03 22.39
C TYR A 243 17.44 -8.49 22.82
N SER A 244 18.16 -8.99 23.83
CA SER A 244 18.12 -10.41 24.23
C SER A 244 16.83 -10.83 24.96
N SER A 245 16.10 -9.88 25.56
CA SER A 245 14.98 -10.15 26.47
C SER A 245 13.58 -9.77 25.95
N LYS A 246 13.48 -9.12 24.78
CA LYS A 246 12.20 -8.66 24.20
C LYS A 246 12.12 -8.94 22.70
N ASP A 247 10.94 -9.29 22.20
CA ASP A 247 10.69 -9.27 20.75
C ASP A 247 10.87 -7.83 20.27
N ALA A 248 11.94 -7.57 19.52
CA ALA A 248 12.35 -6.23 19.12
C ALA A 248 11.21 -5.44 18.47
N LEU A 249 10.24 -6.10 17.82
CA LEU A 249 9.07 -5.43 17.24
C LEU A 249 8.12 -4.79 18.26
N THR A 250 8.04 -5.32 19.47
CA THR A 250 7.24 -4.72 20.55
C THR A 250 7.81 -3.37 21.00
N LEU A 251 9.07 -3.08 20.66
CA LEU A 251 9.70 -1.79 20.91
C LEU A 251 9.34 -0.74 19.85
N PHE A 252 8.87 -1.17 18.67
CA PHE A 252 8.70 -0.30 17.50
C PHE A 252 7.24 -0.16 17.06
N LEU A 253 6.41 -1.15 17.36
CA LEU A 253 5.00 -1.19 17.00
C LEU A 253 4.12 -0.82 18.21
N PRO A 254 3.09 0.03 18.04
CA PRO A 254 2.07 0.29 19.06
C PRO A 254 1.54 -0.97 19.75
N GLU A 255 1.25 -0.91 21.04
CA GLU A 255 0.77 -2.07 21.81
C GLU A 255 -0.54 -2.66 21.24
N GLU A 256 -1.41 -1.79 20.73
CA GLU A 256 -2.66 -2.14 20.03
C GLU A 256 -2.40 -2.99 18.78
N ILE A 257 -1.29 -2.70 18.09
CA ILE A 257 -0.83 -3.43 16.91
C ILE A 257 -0.35 -4.83 17.29
N VAL A 258 0.38 -4.96 18.41
CA VAL A 258 0.79 -6.27 18.95
C VAL A 258 -0.44 -7.10 19.32
N LYS A 259 -1.44 -6.48 19.97
CA LYS A 259 -2.72 -7.12 20.33
C LYS A 259 -3.49 -7.58 19.09
N LYS A 260 -3.62 -6.72 18.06
CA LYS A 260 -4.28 -7.06 16.77
C LYS A 260 -3.58 -8.22 16.06
N ASN A 261 -2.25 -8.25 16.06
CA ASN A 261 -1.48 -9.36 15.48
C ASN A 261 -1.67 -10.68 16.22
N MET A 262 -1.64 -10.65 17.56
CA MET A 262 -1.96 -11.82 18.37
C MET A 262 -3.38 -12.32 18.09
N LEU A 263 -4.34 -11.42 17.99
CA LEU A 263 -5.75 -11.75 17.70
C LEU A 263 -5.88 -12.38 16.30
N ARG A 264 -5.31 -11.74 15.27
CA ARG A 264 -5.32 -12.24 13.88
C ARG A 264 -4.69 -13.62 13.78
N LYS A 265 -3.52 -13.82 14.40
CA LYS A 265 -2.84 -15.12 14.42
C LYS A 265 -3.68 -16.20 15.09
N LYS A 266 -4.32 -15.87 16.21
CA LYS A 266 -5.27 -16.77 16.89
C LYS A 266 -6.45 -17.13 15.99
N ILE A 267 -7.06 -16.15 15.32
CA ILE A 267 -8.18 -16.36 14.39
C ILE A 267 -7.76 -17.26 13.23
N VAL A 268 -6.63 -16.98 12.57
CA VAL A 268 -6.14 -17.82 11.45
C VAL A 268 -5.88 -19.26 11.89
N LEU A 269 -5.28 -19.46 13.07
CA LEU A 269 -5.04 -20.80 13.62
C LEU A 269 -6.35 -21.53 13.89
N LEU A 270 -7.34 -20.85 14.48
CA LEU A 270 -8.66 -21.41 14.75
C LEU A 270 -9.42 -21.72 13.46
N SER A 271 -9.46 -20.79 12.49
CA SER A 271 -10.08 -21.00 11.19
C SER A 271 -9.47 -22.19 10.45
N LYS A 272 -8.14 -22.34 10.48
CA LYS A 272 -7.46 -23.53 9.92
C LYS A 272 -7.84 -24.81 10.66
N LYS A 273 -7.80 -24.79 12.00
CA LYS A 273 -8.17 -25.95 12.83
C LYS A 273 -9.58 -26.44 12.51
N TYR A 274 -10.51 -25.52 12.29
CA TYR A 274 -11.92 -25.83 12.04
C TYR A 274 -12.32 -25.80 10.56
N LYS A 275 -11.35 -25.66 9.64
CA LYS A 275 -11.56 -25.58 8.18
C LYS A 275 -12.57 -24.49 7.76
N ILE A 276 -12.60 -23.39 8.49
CA ILE A 276 -13.44 -22.23 8.21
C ILE A 276 -12.72 -21.36 7.16
N PRO A 277 -13.39 -20.96 6.06
CA PRO A 277 -12.81 -20.04 5.09
C PRO A 277 -12.43 -18.72 5.75
N PHE A 278 -11.16 -18.32 5.60
CA PHE A 278 -10.67 -17.03 6.05
C PHE A 278 -10.11 -16.27 4.85
N ASN A 279 -10.77 -15.16 4.50
CA ASN A 279 -10.43 -14.35 3.33
C ASN A 279 -9.46 -13.18 3.66
N GLY A 280 -8.97 -13.10 4.90
CA GLY A 280 -8.08 -12.03 5.34
C GLY A 280 -8.75 -10.94 6.20
N ASN A 281 -10.08 -10.85 6.19
CA ASN A 281 -10.84 -9.94 7.04
C ASN A 281 -11.03 -10.54 8.45
N ILE A 282 -10.57 -9.82 9.47
CA ILE A 282 -10.60 -10.29 10.87
C ILE A 282 -12.03 -10.38 11.39
N GLU A 283 -12.87 -9.37 11.15
CA GLU A 283 -14.25 -9.31 11.65
C GLU A 283 -15.13 -10.40 11.04
N GLU A 284 -15.00 -10.62 9.73
CA GLU A 284 -15.68 -11.71 9.04
C GLU A 284 -15.17 -13.08 9.52
N GLY A 285 -13.87 -13.20 9.75
CA GLY A 285 -13.26 -14.38 10.36
C GLY A 285 -13.82 -14.69 11.75
N VAL A 286 -13.99 -13.67 12.60
CA VAL A 286 -14.63 -13.79 13.92
C VAL A 286 -16.08 -14.21 13.76
N LYS A 287 -16.85 -13.56 12.89
CA LYS A 287 -18.27 -13.89 12.66
C LYS A 287 -18.46 -15.32 12.14
N ASN A 288 -17.59 -15.78 11.25
CA ASN A 288 -17.61 -17.16 10.74
C ASN A 288 -17.21 -18.17 11.83
N LEU A 289 -16.25 -17.82 12.69
CA LEU A 289 -15.90 -18.60 13.88
C LEU A 289 -17.05 -18.66 14.88
N GLU A 290 -17.73 -17.55 15.15
CA GLU A 290 -18.92 -17.49 16.02
C GLU A 290 -20.06 -18.34 15.45
N THR A 291 -20.32 -18.24 14.14
CA THR A 291 -21.34 -19.06 13.45
C THR A 291 -21.01 -20.54 13.56
N TYR A 292 -19.73 -20.91 13.37
CA TYR A 292 -19.26 -22.28 13.55
C TYR A 292 -19.40 -22.75 15.01
N LEU A 293 -18.95 -21.96 15.99
CA LEU A 293 -19.06 -22.28 17.42
C LEU A 293 -20.52 -22.46 17.86
N ASN A 294 -21.42 -21.60 17.39
CA ASN A 294 -22.86 -21.71 17.64
C ASN A 294 -23.51 -22.92 16.96
N SER A 295 -22.89 -23.47 15.91
CA SER A 295 -23.33 -24.68 15.22
C SER A 295 -22.74 -25.98 15.78
N VAL A 296 -21.72 -25.91 16.67
CA VAL A 296 -20.91 -27.09 17.05
C VAL A 296 -20.95 -27.44 18.56
N GLU A 297 -21.32 -26.57 19.50
CA GLU A 297 -21.16 -26.90 20.94
C GLU A 297 -22.30 -26.45 21.88
N GLN A 298 -23.28 -27.32 22.16
CA GLN A 298 -24.12 -27.20 23.38
C GLN A 298 -23.54 -28.01 24.57
N ASP A 299 -22.76 -29.07 24.34
CA ASP A 299 -22.32 -29.97 25.43
C ASP A 299 -20.93 -29.67 26.04
N LYS A 300 -20.02 -28.98 25.33
CA LYS A 300 -18.68 -28.62 25.85
C LYS A 300 -18.61 -27.26 26.54
N ILE A 301 -19.56 -26.38 26.28
CA ILE A 301 -19.59 -25.02 26.85
C ILE A 301 -20.01 -25.04 28.33
N ASN A 302 -20.83 -26.00 28.76
CA ASN A 302 -21.32 -26.07 30.14
C ASN A 302 -20.22 -26.40 31.15
N SER A 303 -19.24 -27.25 30.81
CA SER A 303 -18.11 -27.55 31.69
C SER A 303 -17.13 -26.38 31.82
N ILE A 304 -16.94 -25.59 30.77
CA ILE A 304 -16.11 -24.39 30.78
C ILE A 304 -16.81 -23.24 31.54
N LYS A 305 -18.13 -23.09 31.40
CA LYS A 305 -18.92 -22.13 32.20
C LYS A 305 -18.81 -22.44 33.69
N GLN A 306 -18.87 -23.72 34.08
CA GLN A 306 -18.75 -24.13 35.49
C GLN A 306 -17.37 -23.78 36.06
N LEU A 307 -16.29 -24.01 35.30
CA LEU A 307 -14.91 -23.61 35.65
C LEU A 307 -14.72 -22.10 35.78
N VAL A 308 -15.32 -21.30 34.89
CA VAL A 308 -15.23 -19.83 34.92
C VAL A 308 -16.03 -19.23 36.07
N THR A 309 -17.15 -19.85 36.46
CA THR A 309 -17.92 -19.44 37.64
C THR A 309 -17.15 -19.71 38.92
N THR A 310 -16.58 -20.90 39.10
CA THR A 310 -15.74 -21.25 40.27
C THR A 310 -14.54 -20.31 40.42
N TYR A 311 -13.86 -19.96 39.32
CA TYR A 311 -12.74 -19.02 39.36
C TYR A 311 -13.14 -17.60 39.77
N LYS A 312 -14.34 -17.13 39.41
CA LYS A 312 -14.83 -15.79 39.78
C LYS A 312 -15.29 -15.70 41.24
N GLU A 313 -15.74 -16.81 41.81
CA GLU A 313 -16.13 -16.92 43.22
C GLU A 313 -14.89 -16.93 44.14
N GLU A 314 -13.79 -17.57 43.74
CA GLU A 314 -12.52 -17.57 44.49
C GLU A 314 -11.76 -16.24 44.44
N VAL A 315 -11.95 -15.43 43.40
CA VAL A 315 -11.23 -14.15 43.20
C VAL A 315 -11.92 -12.96 43.88
N ASN A 316 -13.21 -13.07 44.20
CA ASN A 316 -13.99 -11.98 44.82
C ASN A 316 -14.51 -12.30 46.24
N GLY A 317 -14.06 -13.41 46.85
CA GLY A 317 -14.25 -13.72 48.27
C GLY A 317 -12.96 -13.52 49.06
#